data_AF-A0A7W4I7F9-F1
#
_entry.id   AF-A0A7W4I7F9-F1
#
_cell.length_a   1.000
_cell.length_b   1.000
_cell.length_c   1.000
_cell.angle_alpha   90.00
_cell.angle_beta   90.00
_cell.angle_gamma   90.00
#
_symmetry.space_group_name_H-M   'P 1'
#
loop_
_entity.id
_entity.type
_entity.pdbx_description
1 polymer ?
#
loop_
_entity_poly.entity_id
_entity_poly.type
_entity_poly.pdbx_seq_one_letter_code
_entity_poly.pdbx_strand_id
1 'polypeptide(L)'
;MVRVNVFDKNLLVAFCDDPTYTSHNELEYVTVKHMSGIFCASNFPLTDADLMNFHIDVARAFERGMPRLGEVIAFFFGENEAERAMLSLLGIDPSRPGKYDFKRHDGQYDWRGVLNDMGRFCDTVDCTQLWRDAAQYGGQGITPHAWQHETQSDRENAIRQLLAEADKALIYGAFIVGDDFNFVWNAVKARGAIDFKIGRLSLDDLCLLSGLSLQIVRNAVSVGALAVDDDQTVAPDDAQAWLQRRRGFIPSRWLDPDDDQFPQGKQAEEGTEKEFVPQTASGERFLPEQVMRMARERNRLSITVGAKGEEEKFNDFYAALQRLKELPLARWRRPNASGNWGLVSARGPWVAVEKAEIDRQIAAKRKEIGP
;
A
#
# COMPACT_ATOMS: atom_id res chain seq x y z
N MET A 1 -9.22 45.46 1.25
CA MET A 1 -8.14 45.00 2.15
C MET A 1 -8.68 43.77 2.86
N VAL A 2 -8.25 42.56 2.47
CA VAL A 2 -8.83 41.31 2.99
C VAL A 2 -8.16 40.98 4.32
N ARG A 3 -8.94 40.85 5.39
CA ARG A 3 -8.47 40.29 6.67
C ARG A 3 -8.83 38.81 6.72
N VAL A 4 -7.82 37.97 6.83
CA VAL A 4 -7.98 36.53 7.04
C VAL A 4 -7.89 36.26 8.53
N ASN A 5 -8.96 35.73 9.12
CA ASN A 5 -8.94 35.18 10.47
C ASN A 5 -9.21 33.69 10.38
N VAL A 6 -8.30 32.88 10.95
CA VAL A 6 -8.46 31.43 11.02
C VAL A 6 -9.29 31.12 12.27
N PHE A 7 -10.52 30.61 12.08
CA PHE A 7 -11.36 30.12 13.15
C PHE A 7 -11.65 28.64 12.93
N ASP A 8 -10.93 27.82 13.71
CA ASP A 8 -11.10 26.38 13.87
C ASP A 8 -10.98 25.53 12.57
N LYS A 9 -10.52 24.29 12.72
CA LYS A 9 -9.82 23.50 11.69
C LYS A 9 -10.57 23.18 10.39
N ASN A 10 -11.82 23.62 10.20
CA ASN A 10 -12.68 23.16 9.11
C ASN A 10 -13.48 24.25 8.38
N LEU A 11 -13.19 25.55 8.55
CA LEU A 11 -13.97 26.59 7.84
C LEU A 11 -13.11 27.75 7.35
N LEU A 12 -13.05 27.90 6.02
CA LEU A 12 -12.53 29.09 5.35
C LEU A 12 -13.71 29.97 4.97
N VAL A 13 -13.98 31.02 5.75
CA VAL A 13 -15.00 32.03 5.41
C VAL A 13 -14.29 33.27 4.89
N ALA A 14 -14.48 33.57 3.61
CA ALA A 14 -14.09 34.85 3.03
C ALA A 14 -15.28 35.80 3.13
N PHE A 15 -15.13 36.91 3.86
CA PHE A 15 -16.09 38.02 3.80
C PHE A 15 -15.67 38.94 2.66
N CYS A 16 -16.56 39.15 1.69
CA CYS A 16 -16.44 40.17 0.67
C CYS A 16 -17.25 41.38 1.12
N ASP A 17 -16.59 42.53 1.35
CA ASP A 17 -17.26 43.80 1.64
C ASP A 17 -17.79 44.46 0.35
N ASP A 18 -18.55 43.72 -0.47
CA ASP A 18 -19.27 44.25 -1.62
C ASP A 18 -20.79 44.09 -1.40
N PRO A 19 -21.53 45.18 -1.17
CA PRO A 19 -22.96 45.13 -0.87
C PRO A 19 -23.85 44.77 -2.08
N THR A 20 -23.28 44.44 -3.24
CA THR A 20 -24.06 44.21 -4.47
C THR A 20 -24.24 42.74 -4.88
N TYR A 21 -23.70 41.78 -4.14
CA TYR A 21 -23.79 40.36 -4.50
C TYR A 21 -24.77 39.58 -3.60
N THR A 22 -26.06 39.65 -3.94
CA THR A 22 -27.07 38.69 -3.45
C THR A 22 -27.54 37.81 -4.60
N SER A 23 -26.97 36.61 -4.71
CA SER A 23 -27.64 35.51 -5.43
C SER A 23 -27.45 34.22 -4.65
N HIS A 24 -28.57 33.72 -4.13
CA HIS A 24 -28.72 32.36 -3.65
C HIS A 24 -28.33 31.38 -4.76
N ASN A 25 -27.31 30.56 -4.52
CA ASN A 25 -27.21 29.25 -5.13
C ASN A 25 -26.91 28.26 -4.02
N GLU A 26 -27.84 27.33 -3.83
CA GLU A 26 -27.69 26.16 -2.99
C GLU A 26 -26.49 25.36 -3.49
N LEU A 27 -25.39 25.39 -2.72
CA LEU A 27 -24.34 24.39 -2.83
C LEU A 27 -24.95 23.08 -2.35
N GLU A 28 -25.36 22.23 -3.28
CA GLU A 28 -25.65 20.83 -3.00
C GLU A 28 -24.42 20.23 -2.31
N TYR A 29 -24.54 20.00 -1.02
CA TYR A 29 -23.63 19.18 -0.25
C TYR A 29 -23.68 17.77 -0.84
N VAL A 30 -22.80 17.49 -1.80
CA VAL A 30 -22.42 16.13 -2.15
C VAL A 30 -21.81 15.56 -0.89
N THR A 31 -22.65 14.88 -0.12
CA THR A 31 -22.25 14.12 1.05
C THR A 31 -21.41 12.97 0.48
N VAL A 32 -20.10 13.20 0.37
CA VAL A 32 -19.14 12.13 0.16
C VAL A 32 -19.36 11.24 1.36
N LYS A 33 -20.01 10.09 1.13
CA LYS A 33 -20.12 8.99 2.07
C LYS A 33 -18.75 8.88 2.72
N HIS A 34 -18.67 9.28 4.00
CA HIS A 34 -17.49 9.09 4.81
C HIS A 34 -17.06 7.64 4.57
N MET A 35 -15.89 7.46 3.97
CA MET A 35 -15.12 6.25 4.17
C MET A 35 -14.55 6.29 5.59
N SER A 36 -15.43 6.51 6.58
CA SER A 36 -15.21 6.18 7.99
C SER A 36 -15.27 4.66 8.19
N GLY A 37 -14.86 3.90 7.17
CA GLY A 37 -14.39 2.54 7.35
C GLY A 37 -13.03 2.68 8.01
N ILE A 38 -13.06 2.82 9.33
CA ILE A 38 -12.02 2.49 10.30
C ILE A 38 -10.79 1.93 9.57
N PHE A 39 -9.83 2.80 9.21
CA PHE A 39 -8.45 2.35 9.09
C PHE A 39 -8.07 1.92 10.50
N CYS A 40 -8.39 0.67 10.80
CA CYS A 40 -7.92 0.00 11.98
C CYS A 40 -6.39 0.10 11.88
N ALA A 41 -5.72 0.43 12.99
CA ALA A 41 -4.25 0.52 13.06
C ALA A 41 -3.53 -0.75 12.49
N SER A 42 -4.26 -1.82 12.19
CA SER A 42 -3.79 -3.06 11.56
C SER A 42 -3.24 -2.95 10.14
N ASN A 43 -3.40 -1.84 9.40
CA ASN A 43 -3.02 -1.76 7.97
C ASN A 43 -2.02 -0.63 7.64
N PHE A 44 -1.05 -0.34 8.52
CA PHE A 44 0.05 0.53 8.13
C PHE A 44 0.83 -0.11 6.97
N PRO A 45 1.19 0.60 5.88
CA PRO A 45 1.86 -0.01 4.73
C PRO A 45 3.29 -0.41 5.09
N LEU A 46 3.51 -1.71 5.25
CA LEU A 46 4.81 -2.27 5.62
C LEU A 46 5.45 -3.00 4.45
N THR A 47 4.73 -3.83 3.70
CA THR A 47 5.34 -4.57 2.59
C THR A 47 5.56 -3.68 1.36
N ASP A 48 6.43 -4.09 0.44
CA ASP A 48 6.62 -3.34 -0.82
C ASP A 48 5.33 -3.27 -1.64
N ALA A 49 4.51 -4.34 -1.60
CA ALA A 49 3.19 -4.36 -2.22
C ALA A 49 2.22 -3.36 -1.56
N ASP A 50 2.21 -3.30 -0.22
CA ASP A 50 1.37 -2.34 0.50
C ASP A 50 1.81 -0.90 0.25
N LEU A 51 3.13 -0.66 0.24
CA LEU A 51 3.72 0.64 -0.08
C LEU A 51 3.41 1.06 -1.51
N MET A 52 3.41 0.13 -2.46
CA MET A 52 3.02 0.40 -3.85
C MET A 52 1.53 0.74 -3.95
N ASN A 53 0.66 -0.05 -3.31
CA ASN A 53 -0.78 0.24 -3.29
C ASN A 53 -1.07 1.59 -2.62
N PHE A 54 -0.44 1.86 -1.48
CA PHE A 54 -0.52 3.15 -0.80
C PHE A 54 -0.07 4.30 -1.71
N HIS A 55 1.06 4.13 -2.39
CA HIS A 55 1.58 5.12 -3.32
C HIS A 55 0.59 5.42 -4.47
N ILE A 56 -0.02 4.38 -5.04
CA ILE A 56 -1.08 4.52 -6.06
C ILE A 56 -2.30 5.26 -5.49
N ASP A 57 -2.70 4.96 -4.26
CA ASP A 57 -3.86 5.60 -3.63
C ASP A 57 -3.61 7.08 -3.33
N VAL A 58 -2.41 7.44 -2.88
CA VAL A 58 -1.98 8.84 -2.72
C VAL A 58 -1.94 9.54 -4.09
N ALA A 59 -1.39 8.91 -5.13
CA ALA A 59 -1.34 9.49 -6.48
C ALA A 59 -2.74 9.76 -7.03
N ARG A 60 -3.68 8.83 -6.84
CA ARG A 60 -5.09 9.01 -7.20
C ARG A 60 -5.76 10.11 -6.38
N ALA A 61 -5.41 10.25 -5.11
CA ALA A 61 -5.93 11.34 -4.28
C ALA A 61 -5.42 12.70 -4.77
N PHE A 62 -4.13 12.78 -5.11
CA PHE A 62 -3.51 13.95 -5.71
C PHE A 62 -4.17 14.33 -7.04
N GLU A 63 -4.43 13.37 -7.92
CA GLU A 63 -5.15 13.56 -9.19
C GLU A 63 -6.53 14.19 -8.99
N ARG A 64 -7.23 13.83 -7.89
CA ARG A 64 -8.54 14.42 -7.56
C ARG A 64 -8.44 15.79 -6.87
N GLY A 65 -7.39 16.02 -6.08
CA GLY A 65 -7.21 17.25 -5.32
C GLY A 65 -6.65 18.40 -6.14
N MET A 66 -5.73 18.12 -7.05
CA MET A 66 -5.06 19.14 -7.87
C MET A 66 -6.02 19.97 -8.72
N PRO A 67 -7.03 19.39 -9.38
CA PRO A 67 -8.05 20.18 -10.05
C PRO A 67 -8.76 21.15 -9.12
N ARG A 68 -9.12 20.70 -7.91
CA ARG A 68 -9.80 21.55 -6.92
C ARG A 68 -8.91 22.70 -6.46
N LEU A 69 -7.61 22.44 -6.25
CA LEU A 69 -6.65 23.49 -5.94
C LEU A 69 -6.59 24.53 -7.06
N GLY A 70 -6.49 24.10 -8.32
CA GLY A 70 -6.49 24.99 -9.48
C GLY A 70 -7.77 25.82 -9.57
N GLU A 71 -8.95 25.22 -9.38
CA GLU A 71 -10.23 25.94 -9.36
C GLU A 71 -10.31 26.95 -8.21
N VAL A 72 -9.80 26.62 -7.02
CA VAL A 72 -9.76 27.55 -5.89
C VAL A 72 -8.85 28.75 -6.20
N ILE A 73 -7.68 28.51 -6.79
CA ILE A 73 -6.78 29.60 -7.20
C ILE A 73 -7.46 30.45 -8.28
N ALA A 74 -8.11 29.84 -9.27
CA ALA A 74 -8.82 30.54 -10.33
C ALA A 74 -9.95 31.41 -9.79
N PHE A 75 -10.71 30.90 -8.82
CA PHE A 75 -11.78 31.62 -8.16
C PHE A 75 -11.29 32.86 -7.42
N PHE A 76 -10.21 32.76 -6.65
CA PHE A 76 -9.72 33.87 -5.81
C PHE A 76 -8.78 34.84 -6.54
N PHE A 77 -8.01 34.37 -7.52
CA PHE A 77 -6.91 35.12 -8.14
C PHE A 77 -7.06 35.26 -9.66
N GLY A 78 -8.08 34.65 -10.26
CA GLY A 78 -8.35 34.66 -11.69
C GLY A 78 -7.60 33.57 -12.46
N GLU A 79 -8.12 33.23 -13.65
CA GLU A 79 -7.63 32.13 -14.50
C GLU A 79 -6.14 32.25 -14.85
N ASN A 80 -5.65 33.47 -15.15
CA ASN A 80 -4.24 33.68 -15.54
C ASN A 80 -3.23 33.43 -14.39
N GLU A 81 -3.63 33.67 -13.14
CA GLU A 81 -2.78 33.38 -11.98
C GLU A 81 -2.85 31.89 -11.63
N ALA A 82 -4.03 31.29 -11.74
CA ALA A 82 -4.18 29.84 -11.59
C ALA A 82 -3.35 29.07 -12.59
N GLU A 83 -3.37 29.48 -13.87
CA GLU A 83 -2.58 28.86 -14.91
C GLU A 83 -1.08 28.92 -14.61
N ARG A 84 -0.55 30.09 -14.25
CA ARG A 84 0.87 30.24 -13.89
C ARG A 84 1.23 29.42 -12.65
N ALA A 85 0.42 29.49 -11.60
CA ALA A 85 0.67 28.78 -10.35
C ALA A 85 0.64 27.26 -10.55
N MET A 86 -0.38 26.75 -11.26
CA MET A 86 -0.55 25.32 -11.49
C MET A 86 0.52 24.75 -12.42
N LEU A 87 0.87 25.44 -13.51
CA LEU A 87 1.96 24.99 -14.38
C LEU A 87 3.30 24.98 -13.63
N SER A 88 3.58 26.02 -12.82
CA SER A 88 4.77 26.04 -11.97
C SER A 88 4.78 24.90 -10.94
N LEU A 89 3.64 24.60 -10.31
CA LEU A 89 3.51 23.52 -9.34
C LEU A 89 3.74 22.15 -9.98
N LEU A 90 3.32 21.98 -11.22
CA LEU A 90 3.54 20.77 -12.02
C LEU A 90 4.94 20.69 -12.63
N GLY A 91 5.82 21.66 -12.32
CA GLY A 91 7.19 21.71 -12.86
C GLY A 91 7.24 21.97 -14.37
N ILE A 92 6.14 22.49 -14.94
CA ILE A 92 6.06 22.82 -16.36
C ILE A 92 6.49 24.26 -16.52
N ASP A 93 7.64 24.45 -17.15
CA ASP A 93 8.11 25.76 -17.59
C ASP A 93 7.62 26.01 -19.02
N PRO A 94 6.65 26.92 -19.24
CA PRO A 94 6.14 27.21 -20.58
C PRO A 94 7.22 27.77 -21.52
N SER A 95 8.30 28.32 -20.96
CA SER A 95 9.41 28.90 -21.71
C SER A 95 10.49 27.88 -22.10
N ARG A 96 10.44 26.67 -21.55
CA ARG A 96 11.37 25.57 -21.83
C ARG A 96 10.59 24.32 -22.22
N PRO A 97 10.40 24.01 -23.52
CA PRO A 97 9.79 22.76 -23.93
C PRO A 97 10.65 21.58 -23.43
N GLY A 98 10.18 20.93 -22.36
CA GLY A 98 10.83 19.79 -21.72
C GLY A 98 10.53 18.46 -22.41
N LYS A 99 10.97 17.36 -21.78
CA LYS A 99 10.85 15.97 -22.27
C LYS A 99 9.41 15.47 -22.45
N TYR A 100 8.43 16.17 -21.87
CA TYR A 100 7.02 15.84 -21.96
C TYR A 100 6.31 16.91 -22.81
N ASP A 101 6.04 16.57 -24.08
CA ASP A 101 5.38 17.45 -25.04
C ASP A 101 3.86 17.42 -24.79
N PHE A 102 3.41 18.03 -23.67
CA PHE A 102 1.99 18.21 -23.35
C PHE A 102 1.36 19.30 -24.22
N LYS A 103 1.46 19.16 -25.53
CA LYS A 103 0.75 20.05 -26.46
C LYS A 103 -0.70 19.61 -26.55
N ARG A 104 -1.62 20.54 -26.32
CA ARG A 104 -2.96 20.44 -26.92
C ARG A 104 -2.83 20.27 -28.43
N HIS A 105 -3.83 19.62 -29.04
CA HIS A 105 -4.03 19.61 -30.50
C HIS A 105 -4.14 21.03 -31.12
N ASP A 106 -4.30 22.09 -30.31
CA ASP A 106 -4.43 23.50 -30.71
C ASP A 106 -3.21 24.40 -30.36
N GLY A 107 -2.18 23.87 -29.67
CA GLY A 107 -0.96 24.61 -29.35
C GLY A 107 -0.98 25.50 -28.09
N GLN A 108 -2.01 25.47 -27.25
CA GLN A 108 -2.02 26.18 -25.96
C GLN A 108 -1.86 25.22 -24.75
N TYR A 109 -1.13 25.65 -23.71
CA TYR A 109 -0.92 24.89 -22.48
C TYR A 109 -1.89 25.39 -21.41
N ASP A 110 -2.94 24.63 -21.12
CA ASP A 110 -3.84 24.89 -19.98
C ASP A 110 -3.62 23.81 -18.92
N TRP A 111 -3.52 24.23 -17.66
CA TRP A 111 -3.25 23.37 -16.52
C TRP A 111 -4.28 22.23 -16.35
N ARG A 112 -5.55 22.43 -16.74
CA ARG A 112 -6.60 21.40 -16.73
C ARG A 112 -6.31 20.31 -17.76
N GLY A 113 -5.83 20.70 -18.94
CA GLY A 113 -5.39 19.78 -19.99
C GLY A 113 -4.20 18.95 -19.52
N VAL A 114 -3.20 19.60 -18.92
CA VAL A 114 -2.04 18.93 -18.33
C VAL A 114 -2.47 17.91 -17.28
N LEU A 115 -3.34 18.28 -16.33
CA LEU A 115 -3.80 17.35 -15.29
C LEU A 115 -4.59 16.16 -15.86
N ASN A 116 -5.42 16.40 -16.87
CA ASN A 116 -6.18 15.35 -17.55
C ASN A 116 -5.26 14.38 -18.32
N ASP A 117 -4.18 14.88 -18.91
CA ASP A 117 -3.16 14.06 -19.55
C ASP A 117 -2.32 13.32 -18.50
N MET A 118 -1.96 13.98 -17.39
CA MET A 118 -1.26 13.35 -16.27
C MET A 118 -2.04 12.18 -15.69
N GLY A 119 -3.36 12.26 -15.55
CA GLY A 119 -4.22 11.14 -15.11
C GLY A 119 -4.08 9.85 -15.93
N ARG A 120 -3.55 9.93 -17.16
CA ARG A 120 -3.23 8.77 -18.01
C ARG A 120 -1.81 8.24 -17.85
N PHE A 121 -0.92 9.03 -17.24
CA PHE A 121 0.51 8.79 -17.10
C PHE A 121 1.00 8.76 -15.65
N CYS A 122 0.12 8.69 -14.65
CA CYS A 122 0.48 8.69 -13.22
C CYS A 122 1.25 7.42 -12.76
N ASP A 123 2.41 7.15 -13.37
CA ASP A 123 3.62 6.70 -12.66
C ASP A 123 4.30 7.94 -12.07
N THR A 124 3.58 8.80 -11.34
CA THR A 124 4.16 9.98 -10.68
C THR A 124 4.91 9.57 -9.41
N VAL A 125 5.90 8.71 -9.61
CA VAL A 125 6.80 8.22 -8.56
C VAL A 125 7.37 9.43 -7.82
N ASP A 126 7.80 10.48 -8.53
CA ASP A 126 8.47 11.62 -7.89
C ASP A 126 7.57 12.48 -7.00
N CYS A 127 6.34 12.82 -7.41
CA CYS A 127 5.50 13.75 -6.61
C CYS A 127 4.90 13.09 -5.36
N THR A 128 4.80 11.76 -5.36
CA THR A 128 4.29 10.98 -4.22
C THR A 128 5.38 10.14 -3.54
N GLN A 129 6.64 10.23 -3.99
CA GLN A 129 7.78 9.54 -3.38
C GLN A 129 7.94 9.96 -1.92
N LEU A 130 7.77 11.26 -1.62
CA LEU A 130 7.86 11.77 -0.26
C LEU A 130 6.87 11.08 0.70
N TRP A 131 5.66 10.75 0.22
CA TRP A 131 4.67 10.01 1.01
C TRP A 131 5.08 8.56 1.21
N ARG A 132 5.68 7.93 0.20
CA ARG A 132 6.22 6.57 0.31
C ARG A 132 7.40 6.52 1.28
N ASP A 133 8.31 7.48 1.20
CA ASP A 133 9.45 7.64 2.11
C ASP A 133 8.96 7.87 3.55
N ALA A 134 7.93 8.71 3.74
CA ALA A 134 7.28 8.94 5.02
C ALA A 134 6.68 7.64 5.59
N ALA A 135 6.01 6.85 4.77
CA ALA A 135 5.48 5.54 5.16
C ALA A 135 6.60 4.57 5.55
N GLN A 136 7.67 4.47 4.77
CA GLN A 136 8.81 3.61 5.07
C GLN A 136 9.49 3.98 6.40
N TYR A 137 9.70 5.28 6.65
CA TYR A 137 10.25 5.75 7.91
C TYR A 137 9.28 5.52 9.08
N GLY A 138 8.01 5.93 8.96
CA GLY A 138 7.01 5.75 10.01
C GLY A 138 6.80 4.29 10.39
N GLY A 139 6.74 3.39 9.40
CA GLY A 139 6.51 1.97 9.62
C GLY A 139 7.73 1.21 10.11
N GLN A 140 8.89 1.46 9.51
CA GLN A 140 10.08 0.60 9.65
C GLN A 140 11.36 1.34 10.07
N GLY A 141 11.29 2.66 10.20
CA GLY A 141 12.45 3.52 10.45
C GLY A 141 13.53 3.37 9.39
N ILE A 142 13.11 3.26 8.12
CA ILE A 142 14.01 3.27 6.97
C ILE A 142 14.28 4.71 6.55
N THR A 143 15.49 4.98 6.10
CA THR A 143 15.87 6.29 5.58
C THR A 143 15.23 6.56 4.21
N PRO A 144 14.70 7.76 3.93
CA PRO A 144 14.11 8.10 2.63
C PRO A 144 14.99 7.82 1.41
N HIS A 145 14.37 7.32 0.32
CA HIS A 145 15.07 6.85 -0.88
C HIS A 145 15.68 7.95 -1.75
N ALA A 146 15.13 9.17 -1.69
CA ALA A 146 15.55 10.29 -2.55
C ALA A 146 17.00 10.74 -2.33
N TRP A 147 17.67 10.19 -1.33
CA TRP A 147 18.98 10.59 -0.88
C TRP A 147 19.87 9.34 -0.84
N GLN A 148 20.95 9.33 -1.59
CA GLN A 148 21.96 8.27 -1.46
C GLN A 148 22.69 8.51 -0.14
N HIS A 149 22.64 7.54 0.77
CA HIS A 149 23.25 7.67 2.09
C HIS A 149 24.50 6.83 2.17
N GLU A 150 25.66 7.48 2.23
CA GLU A 150 26.94 6.79 2.38
C GLU A 150 27.32 6.63 3.86
N THR A 151 26.77 7.51 4.73
CA THR A 151 27.11 7.54 6.15
C THR A 151 25.88 7.58 7.07
N GLN A 152 26.09 7.23 8.34
CA GLN A 152 25.08 7.37 9.39
C GLN A 152 24.59 8.82 9.55
N SER A 153 25.50 9.79 9.37
CA SER A 153 25.18 11.22 9.45
C SER A 153 24.24 11.65 8.32
N ASP A 154 24.45 11.11 7.11
CA ASP A 154 23.57 11.40 5.96
C ASP A 154 22.15 10.88 6.22
N ARG A 155 22.05 9.65 6.77
CA ARG A 155 20.77 9.06 7.18
C ARG A 155 20.04 9.90 8.23
N GLU A 156 20.78 10.36 9.23
CA GLU A 156 20.20 11.23 10.26
C GLU A 156 19.69 12.55 9.69
N ASN A 157 20.50 13.23 8.86
CA ASN A 157 20.15 14.50 8.23
C ASN A 157 18.91 14.38 7.35
N ALA A 158 18.83 13.28 6.59
CA ALA A 158 17.69 12.91 5.82
C ALA A 158 16.41 12.80 6.66
N ILE A 159 16.45 12.02 7.73
CA ILE A 159 15.28 11.85 8.60
C ILE A 159 14.87 13.20 9.24
N ARG A 160 15.84 14.04 9.62
CA ARG A 160 15.56 15.39 10.13
C ARG A 160 14.86 16.26 9.09
N GLN A 161 15.25 16.17 7.81
CA GLN A 161 14.56 16.85 6.72
C GLN A 161 13.13 16.32 6.55
N LEU A 162 12.94 14.99 6.56
CA LEU A 162 11.61 14.39 6.50
C LEU A 162 10.71 14.86 7.65
N LEU A 163 11.24 14.92 8.87
CA LEU A 163 10.52 15.43 10.04
C LEU A 163 10.14 16.90 9.89
N ALA A 164 10.99 17.73 9.29
CA ALA A 164 10.68 19.13 9.00
C ALA A 164 9.56 19.28 7.95
N GLU A 165 9.44 18.33 7.03
CA GLU A 165 8.34 18.31 6.05
C GLU A 165 7.02 17.79 6.66
N ALA A 166 7.06 17.00 7.73
CA ALA A 166 5.87 16.39 8.33
C ALA A 166 4.84 17.42 8.81
N ASP A 167 5.27 18.52 9.42
CA ASP A 167 4.36 19.58 9.87
C ASP A 167 3.69 20.28 8.68
N LYS A 168 4.43 20.53 7.59
CA LYS A 168 3.86 21.09 6.37
C LYS A 168 2.88 20.11 5.72
N ALA A 169 3.21 18.83 5.70
CA ALA A 169 2.36 17.81 5.11
C ALA A 169 1.06 17.60 5.89
N LEU A 170 1.08 17.68 7.23
CA LEU A 170 -0.14 17.64 8.04
C LEU A 170 -1.04 18.87 7.85
N ILE A 171 -0.47 20.02 7.52
CA ILE A 171 -1.24 21.25 7.28
C ILE A 171 -1.77 21.28 5.84
N TYR A 172 -0.93 21.03 4.85
CA TYR A 172 -1.25 21.23 3.43
C TYR A 172 -1.70 19.94 2.72
N GLY A 173 -1.23 18.78 3.17
CA GLY A 173 -1.55 17.48 2.58
C GLY A 173 -3.03 17.15 2.68
N ALA A 174 -3.65 17.48 3.82
CA ALA A 174 -5.09 17.35 4.04
C ALA A 174 -5.94 17.94 2.90
N PHE A 175 -5.54 19.10 2.38
CA PHE A 175 -6.27 19.78 1.30
C PHE A 175 -6.13 19.08 -0.06
N ILE A 176 -4.93 18.55 -0.36
CA ILE A 176 -4.60 18.00 -1.68
C ILE A 176 -4.91 16.50 -1.76
N VAL A 177 -4.54 15.72 -0.74
CA VAL A 177 -4.71 14.26 -0.74
C VAL A 177 -5.80 13.77 0.23
N GLY A 178 -6.26 14.62 1.15
CA GLY A 178 -7.25 14.26 2.15
C GLY A 178 -6.65 13.81 3.48
N ASP A 179 -7.43 13.92 4.54
CA ASP A 179 -7.01 13.59 5.92
C ASP A 179 -6.76 12.10 6.14
N ASP A 180 -7.32 11.24 5.28
CA ASP A 180 -7.20 9.78 5.38
C ASP A 180 -5.74 9.30 5.31
N PHE A 181 -4.82 10.13 4.82
CA PHE A 181 -3.39 9.81 4.72
C PHE A 181 -2.54 10.42 5.85
N ASN A 182 -3.10 11.28 6.70
CA ASN A 182 -2.37 11.97 7.78
C ASN A 182 -1.73 11.00 8.78
N PHE A 183 -2.27 9.78 8.90
CA PHE A 183 -1.71 8.75 9.78
C PHE A 183 -0.24 8.43 9.48
N VAL A 184 0.20 8.54 8.21
CA VAL A 184 1.60 8.34 7.84
C VAL A 184 2.49 9.40 8.46
N TRP A 185 2.08 10.67 8.37
CA TRP A 185 2.84 11.79 8.95
C TRP A 185 2.80 11.80 10.48
N ASN A 186 1.69 11.38 11.08
CA ASN A 186 1.63 11.14 12.51
C ASN A 186 2.60 10.03 12.93
N ALA A 187 2.69 8.94 12.18
CA ALA A 187 3.68 7.88 12.43
C ALA A 187 5.12 8.37 12.24
N VAL A 188 5.41 9.22 11.26
CA VAL A 188 6.72 9.88 11.10
C VAL A 188 7.08 10.68 12.35
N LYS A 189 6.17 11.51 12.87
CA LYS A 189 6.41 12.31 14.08
C LYS A 189 6.58 11.42 15.33
N ALA A 190 5.74 10.41 15.49
CA ALA A 190 5.81 9.45 16.59
C ALA A 190 7.13 8.67 16.58
N ARG A 191 7.56 8.19 15.41
CA ARG A 191 8.86 7.52 15.22
C ARG A 191 10.01 8.47 15.52
N GLY A 192 9.98 9.69 14.99
CA GLY A 192 10.99 10.72 15.27
C GLY A 192 11.12 11.08 16.75
N ALA A 193 10.00 11.12 17.49
CA ALA A 193 10.01 11.32 18.93
C ALA A 193 10.82 10.23 19.66
N ILE A 194 10.70 8.97 19.23
CA ILE A 194 11.48 7.83 19.77
C ILE A 194 12.95 7.93 19.37
N ASP A 195 13.22 8.15 18.09
CA ASP A 195 14.57 8.11 17.52
C ASP A 195 15.46 9.22 18.07
N PHE A 196 14.91 10.43 18.20
CA PHE A 196 15.64 11.61 18.65
C PHE A 196 15.41 11.95 20.12
N LYS A 197 14.61 11.16 20.84
CA LYS A 197 14.28 11.38 22.26
C LYS A 197 13.68 12.77 22.51
N ILE A 198 12.80 13.19 21.61
CA ILE A 198 12.15 14.51 21.65
C ILE A 198 10.66 14.38 21.91
N GLY A 199 10.13 15.28 22.74
CA GLY A 199 8.69 15.34 23.03
C GLY A 199 8.17 14.12 23.80
N ARG A 200 6.87 13.86 23.63
CA ARG A 200 6.14 12.77 24.26
C ARG A 200 5.14 12.18 23.27
N LEU A 201 4.79 10.91 23.45
CA LEU A 201 3.91 10.18 22.54
C LEU A 201 2.51 10.03 23.15
N SER A 202 1.48 10.29 22.37
CA SER A 202 0.10 9.96 22.74
C SER A 202 -0.16 8.46 22.68
N LEU A 203 -1.28 8.01 23.25
CA LEU A 203 -1.70 6.61 23.10
C LEU A 203 -2.06 6.26 21.64
N ASP A 204 -2.53 7.22 20.85
CA ASP A 204 -2.82 7.04 19.42
C ASP A 204 -1.53 6.86 18.61
N ASP A 205 -0.45 7.58 18.95
CA ASP A 205 0.87 7.37 18.37
C ASP A 205 1.35 5.93 18.60
N LEU A 206 1.14 5.41 19.81
CA LEU A 206 1.47 4.02 20.11
C LEU A 206 0.58 3.03 19.36
N CYS A 207 -0.69 3.34 19.11
CA CYS A 207 -1.54 2.52 18.25
C CYS A 207 -1.00 2.48 16.83
N LEU A 208 -0.64 3.64 16.26
CA LEU A 208 -0.07 3.76 14.92
C LEU A 208 1.22 2.95 14.78
N LEU A 209 2.14 3.07 15.74
CA LEU A 209 3.44 2.40 15.67
C LEU A 209 3.37 0.90 15.99
N SER A 210 2.40 0.44 16.80
CA SER A 210 2.27 -0.96 17.20
C SER A 210 1.29 -1.77 16.36
N GLY A 211 0.41 -1.10 15.61
CA GLY A 211 -0.74 -1.71 14.93
C GLY A 211 -1.83 -2.26 15.86
N LEU A 212 -1.75 -1.97 17.16
CA LEU A 212 -2.71 -2.42 18.17
C LEU A 212 -3.87 -1.44 18.30
N SER A 213 -5.01 -1.94 18.79
CA SER A 213 -6.16 -1.08 19.09
C SER A 213 -5.90 -0.22 20.33
N LEU A 214 -6.55 0.95 20.38
CA LEU A 214 -6.49 1.84 21.54
C LEU A 214 -6.90 1.17 22.84
N GLN A 215 -7.80 0.19 22.79
CA GLN A 215 -8.18 -0.60 23.96
C GLN A 215 -7.02 -1.43 24.49
N ILE A 216 -6.21 -2.06 23.62
CA ILE A 216 -5.05 -2.85 24.03
C ILE A 216 -3.99 -1.93 24.66
N VAL A 217 -3.75 -0.76 24.06
CA VAL A 217 -2.80 0.23 24.59
C VAL A 217 -3.26 0.75 25.96
N ARG A 218 -4.55 1.12 26.11
CA ARG A 218 -5.13 1.53 27.40
C ARG A 218 -5.06 0.44 28.46
N ASN A 219 -5.28 -0.82 28.08
CA ASN A 219 -5.11 -1.94 29.01
C ASN A 219 -3.66 -2.04 29.50
N ALA A 220 -2.67 -1.80 28.63
CA ALA A 220 -1.26 -1.79 29.03
C ALA A 220 -0.95 -0.69 30.05
N VAL A 221 -1.57 0.50 29.92
CA VAL A 221 -1.49 1.57 30.92
C VAL A 221 -2.14 1.11 32.23
N SER A 222 -3.35 0.57 32.18
CA SER A 222 -4.11 0.15 33.37
C SER A 222 -3.42 -0.92 34.20
N VAL A 223 -2.66 -1.83 33.57
CA VAL A 223 -1.90 -2.89 34.28
C VAL A 223 -0.48 -2.45 34.64
N GLY A 224 -0.12 -1.17 34.43
CA GLY A 224 1.20 -0.62 34.75
C GLY A 224 2.33 -1.08 33.81
N ALA A 225 2.00 -1.69 32.67
CA ALA A 225 2.99 -2.10 31.68
C ALA A 225 3.52 -0.93 30.83
N LEU A 226 2.84 0.22 30.87
CA LEU A 226 3.19 1.44 30.14
C LEU A 226 2.96 2.64 31.08
N ALA A 227 4.01 3.41 31.35
CA ALA A 227 3.92 4.60 32.19
C ALA A 227 3.43 5.81 31.38
N VAL A 228 2.44 6.52 31.91
CA VAL A 228 1.91 7.76 31.35
C VAL A 228 2.03 8.89 32.37
N ASP A 229 2.06 10.12 31.89
CA ASP A 229 1.89 11.32 32.73
C ASP A 229 0.42 11.72 32.88
N ASP A 230 0.19 12.87 33.50
CA ASP A 230 -1.13 13.43 33.75
C ASP A 230 -1.92 13.69 32.45
N ASP A 231 -1.21 13.97 31.35
CA ASP A 231 -1.78 14.22 30.02
C ASP A 231 -1.99 12.93 29.19
N GLN A 232 -1.84 11.75 29.80
CA GLN A 232 -1.92 10.45 29.12
C GLN A 232 -0.88 10.26 28.01
N THR A 233 0.31 10.86 28.16
CA THR A 233 1.41 10.74 27.21
C THR A 233 2.59 9.96 27.79
N VAL A 234 3.34 9.32 26.90
CA VAL A 234 4.42 8.38 27.23
C VAL A 234 5.77 8.98 26.85
N ALA A 235 6.77 8.79 27.72
CA ALA A 235 8.13 9.21 27.43
C ALA A 235 8.73 8.36 26.29
N PRO A 236 9.58 8.93 25.41
CA PRO A 236 10.18 8.20 24.29
C PRO A 236 10.87 6.88 24.68
N ASP A 237 11.57 6.83 25.82
CA ASP A 237 12.26 5.63 26.29
C ASP A 237 11.29 4.53 26.72
N ASP A 238 10.25 4.88 27.48
CA ASP A 238 9.21 3.94 27.92
C ASP A 238 8.41 3.40 26.73
N ALA A 239 8.07 4.28 25.78
CA ALA A 239 7.42 3.91 24.53
C ALA A 239 8.27 2.91 23.73
N GLN A 240 9.56 3.20 23.53
CA GLN A 240 10.47 2.33 22.81
C GLN A 240 10.60 0.96 23.49
N ALA A 241 10.84 0.94 24.80
CA ALA A 241 11.00 -0.29 25.57
C ALA A 241 9.73 -1.16 25.52
N TRP A 242 8.54 -0.55 25.50
CA TRP A 242 7.28 -1.25 25.38
C TRP A 242 7.01 -1.77 23.96
N LEU A 243 7.30 -0.96 22.94
CA LEU A 243 7.11 -1.30 21.53
C LEU A 243 8.03 -2.44 21.06
N GLN A 244 9.29 -2.46 21.50
CA GLN A 244 10.25 -3.52 21.15
C GLN A 244 9.84 -4.92 21.60
N ARG A 245 8.92 -5.04 22.56
CA ARG A 245 8.37 -6.33 23.00
C ARG A 245 7.23 -6.83 22.11
N ARG A 246 6.84 -6.08 21.07
CA ARG A 246 5.69 -6.38 20.19
C ARG A 246 6.18 -7.00 18.89
N ARG A 247 5.55 -8.10 18.48
CA ARG A 247 5.92 -8.85 17.27
C ARG A 247 5.76 -8.06 15.96
N GLY A 248 4.91 -7.05 15.93
CA GLY A 248 4.67 -6.23 14.74
C GLY A 248 5.48 -4.93 14.68
N PHE A 249 6.26 -4.63 15.73
CA PHE A 249 7.06 -3.41 15.77
C PHE A 249 8.44 -3.65 15.17
N ILE A 250 8.82 -2.83 14.19
CA ILE A 250 10.15 -2.84 13.59
C ILE A 250 10.95 -1.69 14.20
N PRO A 251 12.05 -1.95 14.93
CA PRO A 251 12.95 -0.91 15.40
C PRO A 251 13.54 -0.11 14.25
N SER A 252 13.95 1.13 14.52
CA SER A 252 14.44 2.03 13.49
C SER A 252 15.71 1.51 12.83
N ARG A 253 15.55 1.04 11.59
CA ARG A 253 16.59 0.35 10.82
C ARG A 253 17.70 1.27 10.35
N TRP A 254 17.44 2.57 10.21
CA TRP A 254 18.46 3.56 9.85
C TRP A 254 19.60 3.66 10.87
N LEU A 255 19.39 3.24 12.12
CA LEU A 255 20.39 3.20 13.18
C LEU A 255 21.42 2.07 12.99
N ASP A 256 21.09 1.04 12.21
CA ASP A 256 21.99 -0.06 11.90
C ASP A 256 22.78 0.28 10.62
N PRO A 257 24.11 0.49 10.72
CA PRO A 257 24.93 0.85 9.56
C PRO A 257 24.96 -0.27 8.51
N ASP A 258 24.74 -1.52 8.91
CA ASP A 258 24.80 -2.70 8.04
C ASP A 258 23.44 -3.06 7.41
N ASP A 259 22.37 -2.35 7.77
CA ASP A 259 21.03 -2.56 7.21
C ASP A 259 20.90 -2.06 5.77
N ASP A 260 20.26 -2.86 4.92
CA ASP A 260 20.10 -2.62 3.48
C ASP A 260 19.12 -1.49 3.11
N GLN A 261 18.38 -0.98 4.08
CA GLN A 261 17.36 0.08 3.96
C GLN A 261 16.24 -0.25 2.95
N PHE A 262 16.05 -1.51 2.56
CA PHE A 262 14.92 -1.91 1.72
C PHE A 262 13.72 -2.29 2.59
N PRO A 263 12.48 -1.87 2.27
CA PRO A 263 11.29 -2.25 3.04
C PRO A 263 11.21 -3.75 3.35
N GLN A 264 11.01 -4.11 4.62
CA GLN A 264 10.66 -5.47 5.03
C GLN A 264 9.35 -5.87 4.32
N GLY A 265 9.29 -7.11 3.83
CA GLY A 265 8.42 -7.49 2.71
C GLY A 265 9.17 -7.61 1.37
N LYS A 266 10.39 -7.04 1.30
CA LYS A 266 11.50 -7.58 0.49
C LYS A 266 12.29 -8.67 1.23
N GLN A 267 11.74 -9.15 2.34
CA GLN A 267 11.96 -10.55 2.66
C GLN A 267 11.28 -11.33 1.55
N ALA A 268 12.09 -11.96 0.72
CA ALA A 268 11.81 -13.36 0.48
C ALA A 268 11.45 -13.95 1.86
N GLU A 269 10.17 -14.22 2.11
CA GLU A 269 9.88 -15.60 2.51
C GLU A 269 10.80 -16.41 1.61
N GLU A 270 11.83 -17.08 2.15
CA GLU A 270 12.59 -18.07 1.39
C GLU A 270 11.59 -18.76 0.47
N GLY A 271 11.73 -18.47 -0.84
CA GLY A 271 10.59 -18.47 -1.74
C GLY A 271 9.75 -19.72 -1.56
N THR A 272 8.57 -19.59 -0.95
CA THR A 272 7.50 -20.50 -1.35
C THR A 272 7.04 -19.96 -2.68
N GLU A 273 7.81 -20.26 -3.73
CA GLU A 273 7.38 -20.14 -5.12
C GLU A 273 5.92 -20.59 -5.18
N LYS A 274 5.00 -19.77 -5.67
CA LYS A 274 3.57 -20.13 -5.68
C LYS A 274 3.20 -20.62 -7.07
N GLU A 275 2.50 -21.75 -7.12
CA GLU A 275 1.94 -22.29 -8.36
C GLU A 275 0.43 -22.06 -8.39
N PHE A 276 -0.05 -21.59 -9.53
CA PHE A 276 -1.49 -21.48 -9.77
C PHE A 276 -2.04 -22.82 -10.25
N VAL A 277 -2.93 -23.41 -9.45
CA VAL A 277 -3.58 -24.69 -9.76
C VAL A 277 -5.06 -24.49 -10.06
N PRO A 278 -5.64 -25.26 -11.00
CA PRO A 278 -7.07 -25.19 -11.29
C PRO A 278 -7.89 -25.82 -10.16
N GLN A 279 -9.14 -25.38 -9.99
CA GLN A 279 -10.10 -25.98 -9.07
C GLN A 279 -11.48 -26.20 -9.70
N THR A 280 -12.24 -27.15 -9.16
CA THR A 280 -13.64 -27.38 -9.54
C THR A 280 -14.56 -26.29 -9.00
N ALA A 281 -15.81 -26.21 -9.48
CA ALA A 281 -16.81 -25.30 -8.91
C ALA A 281 -17.10 -25.57 -7.42
N SER A 282 -16.88 -26.80 -6.95
CA SER A 282 -16.96 -27.22 -5.54
C SER A 282 -15.73 -26.87 -4.71
N GLY A 283 -14.70 -26.24 -5.28
CA GLY A 283 -13.48 -25.82 -4.59
C GLY A 283 -12.38 -26.87 -4.47
N GLU A 284 -12.53 -28.03 -5.12
CA GLU A 284 -11.52 -29.08 -5.08
C GLU A 284 -10.39 -28.78 -6.06
N ARG A 285 -9.16 -28.80 -5.55
CA ARG A 285 -7.96 -28.29 -6.24
C ARG A 285 -7.22 -29.43 -6.94
N PHE A 286 -6.56 -29.13 -8.05
CA PHE A 286 -5.61 -30.04 -8.68
C PHE A 286 -4.33 -30.11 -7.83
N LEU A 287 -4.28 -31.04 -6.86
CA LEU A 287 -3.15 -31.23 -5.95
C LEU A 287 -2.61 -32.67 -6.00
N PRO A 288 -1.29 -32.88 -5.78
CA PRO A 288 -0.66 -34.19 -5.90
C PRO A 288 -1.37 -35.30 -5.13
N GLU A 289 -1.82 -35.03 -3.90
CA GLU A 289 -2.52 -36.01 -3.06
C GLU A 289 -3.79 -36.58 -3.74
N GLN A 290 -4.49 -35.76 -4.52
CA GLN A 290 -5.78 -36.10 -5.11
C GLN A 290 -5.67 -36.69 -6.52
N VAL A 291 -4.56 -36.42 -7.23
CA VAL A 291 -4.46 -36.68 -8.67
C VAL A 291 -3.37 -37.67 -9.03
N MET A 292 -2.39 -37.88 -8.16
CA MET A 292 -1.34 -38.88 -8.35
C MET A 292 -1.81 -40.25 -7.88
N ARG A 293 -1.61 -41.27 -8.72
CA ARG A 293 -1.89 -42.67 -8.39
C ARG A 293 -0.83 -43.61 -8.94
N MET A 294 -0.77 -44.81 -8.39
CA MET A 294 0.01 -45.90 -8.95
C MET A 294 -0.42 -46.21 -10.39
N ALA A 295 0.56 -46.17 -11.30
CA ALA A 295 0.41 -46.65 -12.66
C ALA A 295 0.26 -48.18 -12.65
N ARG A 296 -0.35 -48.72 -13.71
CA ARG A 296 -0.43 -50.19 -13.92
C ARG A 296 0.94 -50.81 -14.20
N GLU A 297 1.87 -50.02 -14.71
CA GLU A 297 3.29 -50.36 -14.86
C GLU A 297 3.98 -50.14 -13.50
N ARG A 298 4.66 -51.17 -12.99
CA ARG A 298 5.09 -51.24 -11.58
C ARG A 298 6.00 -50.05 -11.18
N ASN A 299 5.79 -49.56 -9.96
CA ASN A 299 6.56 -48.52 -9.24
C ASN A 299 6.61 -47.12 -9.89
N ARG A 300 5.53 -46.65 -10.52
CA ARG A 300 5.45 -45.26 -11.01
C ARG A 300 4.14 -44.58 -10.62
N LEU A 301 4.22 -43.29 -10.32
CA LEU A 301 3.03 -42.44 -10.21
C LEU A 301 2.59 -42.00 -11.61
N SER A 302 1.29 -41.92 -11.80
CA SER A 302 0.66 -41.40 -12.99
C SER A 302 -0.42 -40.38 -12.62
N ILE A 303 -0.51 -39.35 -13.45
CA ILE A 303 -1.53 -38.31 -13.43
C ILE A 303 -2.20 -38.36 -14.80
N THR A 304 -3.51 -38.19 -14.86
CA THR A 304 -4.26 -38.22 -16.12
C THR A 304 -5.01 -36.91 -16.31
N VAL A 305 -4.69 -36.19 -17.37
CA VAL A 305 -5.26 -34.88 -17.74
C VAL A 305 -5.80 -34.92 -19.17
N GLY A 306 -6.72 -34.01 -19.51
CA GLY A 306 -7.30 -33.92 -20.86
C GLY A 306 -8.77 -34.29 -20.93
N ALA A 307 -9.37 -34.10 -22.10
CA ALA A 307 -10.77 -34.41 -22.34
C ALA A 307 -11.01 -35.93 -22.42
N LYS A 308 -12.25 -36.37 -22.21
CA LYS A 308 -12.61 -37.79 -22.34
C LYS A 308 -12.30 -38.25 -23.78
N GLY A 309 -11.38 -39.21 -23.91
CA GLY A 309 -10.92 -39.74 -25.21
C GLY A 309 -9.61 -39.13 -25.73
N GLU A 310 -9.17 -38.02 -25.14
CA GLU A 310 -7.92 -37.31 -25.44
C GLU A 310 -7.07 -37.18 -24.17
N GLU A 311 -7.13 -38.22 -23.32
CA GLU A 311 -6.47 -38.22 -22.02
C GLU A 311 -4.97 -38.51 -22.17
N GLU A 312 -4.15 -37.60 -21.66
CA GLU A 312 -2.70 -37.72 -21.61
C GLU A 312 -2.24 -38.13 -20.20
N LYS A 313 -1.19 -38.94 -20.13
CA LYS A 313 -0.63 -39.43 -18.86
C LYS A 313 0.73 -38.81 -18.59
N PHE A 314 0.91 -38.32 -17.37
CA PHE A 314 2.14 -37.69 -16.91
C PHE A 314 2.67 -38.40 -15.66
N ASN A 315 3.99 -38.50 -15.55
CA ASN A 315 4.67 -39.03 -14.37
C ASN A 315 5.22 -37.92 -13.46
N ASP A 316 5.15 -36.68 -13.93
CA ASP A 316 5.57 -35.47 -13.23
C ASP A 316 4.37 -34.53 -13.06
N PHE A 317 4.23 -33.98 -11.85
CA PHE A 317 3.09 -33.12 -11.51
C PHE A 317 3.15 -31.78 -12.22
N TYR A 318 4.33 -31.16 -12.29
CA TYR A 318 4.50 -29.85 -12.91
C TYR A 318 4.30 -29.92 -14.42
N ALA A 319 4.73 -31.02 -15.07
CA ALA A 319 4.43 -31.28 -16.48
C ALA A 319 2.91 -31.41 -16.73
N ALA A 320 2.20 -32.12 -15.85
CA ALA A 320 0.75 -32.24 -15.93
C ALA A 320 0.05 -30.88 -15.71
N LEU A 321 0.52 -30.09 -14.75
CA LEU A 321 0.00 -28.74 -14.47
C LEU A 321 0.23 -27.79 -15.65
N GLN A 322 1.43 -27.82 -16.24
CA GLN A 322 1.74 -27.03 -17.43
C GLN A 322 0.81 -27.39 -18.59
N ARG A 323 0.56 -28.69 -18.79
CA ARG A 323 -0.40 -29.14 -19.81
C ARG A 323 -1.81 -28.61 -19.56
N LEU A 324 -2.27 -28.58 -18.30
CA LEU A 324 -3.59 -28.03 -17.97
C LEU A 324 -3.70 -26.53 -18.27
N LYS A 325 -2.60 -25.76 -18.15
CA LYS A 325 -2.55 -24.32 -18.48
C LYS A 325 -2.74 -24.06 -19.98
N GLU A 326 -2.41 -25.03 -20.83
CA GLU A 326 -2.53 -24.93 -22.30
C GLU A 326 -3.90 -25.38 -22.84
N LEU A 327 -4.67 -26.13 -22.05
CA LEU A 327 -5.96 -26.64 -22.50
C LEU A 327 -7.04 -25.54 -22.43
N PRO A 328 -7.92 -25.41 -23.44
CA PRO A 328 -9.05 -24.46 -23.40
C PRO A 328 -9.95 -24.66 -22.18
N LEU A 329 -10.05 -25.90 -21.69
CA LEU A 329 -10.68 -26.22 -20.42
C LEU A 329 -9.89 -27.33 -19.72
N ALA A 330 -9.25 -26.98 -18.61
CA ALA A 330 -8.51 -27.90 -17.77
C ALA A 330 -9.41 -29.03 -17.24
N ARG A 331 -9.01 -30.28 -17.48
CA ARG A 331 -9.73 -31.49 -17.06
C ARG A 331 -8.75 -32.54 -16.56
N TRP A 332 -9.09 -33.22 -15.47
CA TRP A 332 -8.23 -34.24 -14.87
C TRP A 332 -9.03 -35.36 -14.20
N ARG A 333 -8.40 -36.49 -13.93
CA ARG A 333 -8.99 -37.58 -13.15
C ARG A 333 -8.63 -37.49 -11.67
N ARG A 334 -9.60 -37.79 -10.81
CA ARG A 334 -9.42 -37.91 -9.36
C ARG A 334 -10.36 -38.99 -8.78
N PRO A 335 -10.12 -39.53 -7.56
CA PRO A 335 -11.07 -40.43 -6.94
C PRO A 335 -12.38 -39.72 -6.58
N ASN A 336 -13.50 -40.40 -6.74
CA ASN A 336 -14.83 -39.98 -6.27
C ASN A 336 -15.14 -40.60 -4.90
N ALA A 337 -16.31 -40.29 -4.33
CA ALA A 337 -16.74 -40.83 -3.04
C ALA A 337 -16.79 -42.37 -2.96
N SER A 338 -16.91 -43.05 -4.10
CA SER A 338 -16.88 -44.51 -4.21
C SER A 338 -15.48 -45.08 -4.50
N GLY A 339 -14.43 -44.25 -4.46
CA GLY A 339 -13.05 -44.64 -4.78
C GLY A 339 -12.75 -44.82 -6.27
N ASN A 340 -13.73 -44.58 -7.15
CA ASN A 340 -13.56 -44.68 -8.59
C ASN A 340 -12.96 -43.38 -9.16
N TRP A 341 -12.11 -43.51 -10.18
CA TRP A 341 -11.43 -42.35 -10.77
C TRP A 341 -12.30 -41.67 -11.84
N GLY A 342 -12.99 -40.61 -11.45
CA GLY A 342 -13.85 -39.80 -12.30
C GLY A 342 -13.11 -38.63 -12.96
N LEU A 343 -13.59 -38.20 -14.12
CA LEU A 343 -13.10 -37.00 -14.81
C LEU A 343 -13.80 -35.76 -14.24
N VAL A 344 -13.04 -34.71 -13.93
CA VAL A 344 -13.54 -33.42 -13.47
C VAL A 344 -13.04 -32.29 -14.36
N SER A 345 -13.69 -31.13 -14.28
CA SER A 345 -13.34 -29.93 -15.06
C SER A 345 -13.08 -28.74 -14.14
N ALA A 346 -12.09 -27.92 -14.48
CA ALA A 346 -11.80 -26.65 -13.83
C ALA A 346 -12.91 -25.64 -14.13
N ARG A 347 -13.93 -25.59 -13.27
CA ARG A 347 -15.03 -24.61 -13.37
C ARG A 347 -14.98 -23.53 -12.29
N GLY A 348 -13.98 -23.58 -11.40
CA GLY A 348 -13.69 -22.53 -10.41
C GLY A 348 -12.47 -21.69 -10.79
N PRO A 349 -12.16 -20.64 -10.02
CA PRO A 349 -10.97 -19.81 -10.24
C PRO A 349 -9.68 -20.61 -10.04
N TRP A 350 -8.62 -20.23 -10.76
CA TRP A 350 -7.28 -20.74 -10.48
C TRP A 350 -6.79 -20.16 -9.16
N VAL A 351 -6.25 -21.01 -8.29
CA VAL A 351 -5.85 -20.62 -6.94
C VAL A 351 -4.35 -20.78 -6.76
N ALA A 352 -3.73 -19.80 -6.11
CA ALA A 352 -2.33 -19.86 -5.75
C ALA A 352 -2.13 -20.86 -4.60
N VAL A 353 -1.16 -21.77 -4.77
CA VAL A 353 -0.75 -22.75 -3.76
C VAL A 353 0.77 -22.70 -3.63
N GLU A 354 1.28 -22.84 -2.42
CA GLU A 354 2.72 -22.89 -2.15
C GLU A 354 3.36 -24.11 -2.82
N LYS A 355 4.43 -23.91 -3.60
CA LYS A 355 5.20 -24.99 -4.23
C LYS A 355 5.78 -25.94 -3.18
N ALA A 356 6.17 -25.41 -2.01
CA ALA A 356 6.63 -26.22 -0.89
C ALA A 356 5.57 -27.24 -0.41
N GLU A 357 4.29 -26.87 -0.43
CA GLU A 357 3.19 -27.77 -0.11
C GLU A 357 3.00 -28.83 -1.21
N ILE A 358 3.07 -28.42 -2.48
CA ILE A 358 3.01 -29.34 -3.63
C ILE A 358 4.15 -30.36 -3.56
N ASP A 359 5.39 -29.91 -3.34
CA ASP A 359 6.58 -30.76 -3.24
C ASP A 359 6.49 -31.73 -2.06
N ARG A 360 5.98 -31.27 -0.91
CA ARG A 360 5.72 -32.11 0.27
C ARG A 360 4.74 -33.24 -0.07
N GLN A 361 3.66 -32.94 -0.79
CA GLN A 361 2.69 -33.97 -1.19
C GLN A 361 3.27 -34.95 -2.23
N ILE A 362 4.07 -34.46 -3.19
CA ILE A 362 4.78 -35.31 -4.16
C ILE A 362 5.72 -36.28 -3.42
N ALA A 363 6.51 -35.77 -2.47
CA ALA A 363 7.43 -36.57 -1.66
C ALA A 363 6.67 -37.63 -0.83
N ALA A 364 5.55 -37.25 -0.21
CA ALA A 364 4.70 -38.19 0.53
C ALA A 364 4.18 -39.31 -0.39
N LYS A 365 3.68 -38.97 -1.59
CA LYS A 365 3.20 -39.95 -2.56
C LYS A 365 4.29 -40.87 -3.11
N ARG A 366 5.51 -40.37 -3.30
CA ARG A 366 6.65 -41.23 -3.68
C ARG A 366 7.03 -42.21 -2.57
N LYS A 367 6.94 -41.79 -1.30
CA LYS A 367 7.23 -42.66 -0.15
C LYS A 367 6.23 -43.82 0.00
N GLU A 368 4.96 -43.62 -0.38
CA GLU A 368 3.93 -44.67 -0.38
C GLU A 368 4.25 -45.86 -1.31
N ILE A 369 5.14 -45.66 -2.30
CA ILE A 369 5.44 -46.65 -3.36
C ILE A 369 6.61 -47.55 -2.99
N GLY A 370 7.39 -47.18 -1.97
CA GLY A 370 8.66 -47.83 -1.63
C GLY A 370 9.75 -47.60 -2.69
N PRO A 371 11.00 -47.96 -2.40
CA PRO A 371 12.09 -47.94 -3.38
C PRO A 371 11.85 -48.89 -4.57
#